data_AF-A0A248VZF3-F1
#
_entry.id   AF-A0A248VZF3-F1
#
_cell.length_a   1.000
_cell.length_b   1.000
_cell.length_c   1.000
_cell.angle_alpha   90.00
_cell.angle_beta   90.00
_cell.angle_gamma   90.00
#
_symmetry.space_group_name_H-M   'P 1'
#
loop_
_entity.id
_entity.type
_entity.pdbx_description
1 polymer ?
#
loop_
_entity_poly.entity_id
_entity_poly.type
_entity_poly.pdbx_seq_one_letter_code
_entity_poly.pdbx_strand_id
1 'polypeptide(L)'
;MPASKPVVARVNLDDRIICATFDQSTGRLRISEGAKVLHSLLPPDSWVAIASVSQSSGWGTRPSEADLGVYLRCCMSLQPSALAC
;
A
#
# COMPACT_ATOMS: atom_id res chain seq x y z
N MET A 1 16.48 14.49 -12.08
CA MET A 1 16.31 13.58 -10.93
C MET A 1 15.96 12.21 -11.50
N PRO A 2 16.78 11.15 -11.34
CA PRO A 2 16.35 9.82 -11.75
C PRO A 2 15.14 9.44 -10.91
N ALA A 3 14.03 9.06 -11.56
CA ALA A 3 12.84 8.58 -10.87
C ALA A 3 13.22 7.35 -10.05
N SER A 4 13.06 7.43 -8.72
CA SER A 4 13.32 6.28 -7.87
C SER A 4 12.32 5.19 -8.24
N LYS A 5 12.78 3.95 -8.43
CA LYS A 5 11.88 2.88 -8.86
C LYS A 5 10.76 2.71 -7.82
N PRO A 6 9.49 2.72 -8.24
CA PRO A 6 8.40 2.48 -7.31
C PRO A 6 8.49 1.06 -6.77
N VAL A 7 8.26 0.90 -5.48
CA VAL A 7 8.19 -0.41 -4.83
C VAL A 7 6.79 -0.96 -5.08
N VAL A 8 6.69 -2.20 -5.55
CA VAL A 8 5.43 -2.83 -5.88
C VAL A 8 5.30 -4.11 -5.08
N ALA A 9 4.14 -4.34 -4.49
CA ALA A 9 3.78 -5.61 -3.86
C ALA A 9 2.44 -6.10 -4.41
N ARG A 10 2.28 -7.42 -4.48
CA ARG A 10 1.06 -8.08 -4.92
C ARG A 10 0.62 -9.10 -3.89
N VAL A 11 -0.69 -9.13 -3.62
CA VAL A 11 -1.30 -10.14 -2.76
C VAL A 11 -2.53 -10.72 -3.46
N ASN A 12 -2.72 -12.02 -3.30
CA ASN A 12 -3.93 -12.70 -3.72
C ASN A 12 -4.88 -12.79 -2.51
N LEU A 13 -6.09 -12.25 -2.67
CA LEU A 13 -7.13 -12.22 -1.64
C LEU A 13 -8.45 -12.61 -2.29
N ASP A 14 -9.05 -13.72 -1.85
CA ASP A 14 -10.36 -14.18 -2.31
C ASP A 14 -10.54 -14.13 -3.84
N ASP A 15 -9.59 -14.75 -4.57
CA ASP A 15 -9.51 -14.76 -6.04
C ASP A 15 -9.21 -13.41 -6.72
N ARG A 16 -8.91 -12.35 -5.96
CA ARG A 16 -8.55 -11.02 -6.47
C ARG A 16 -7.06 -10.74 -6.27
N ILE A 17 -6.44 -10.19 -7.30
CA ILE A 17 -5.04 -9.74 -7.24
C ILE A 17 -5.02 -8.25 -6.91
N ILE A 18 -4.66 -7.94 -5.66
CA ILE A 18 -4.50 -6.56 -5.20
C ILE A 18 -3.02 -6.19 -5.26
N CYS A 19 -2.73 -5.04 -5.85
CA CYS A 19 -1.39 -4.48 -5.99
C CYS A 19 -1.27 -3.20 -5.16
N ALA A 20 -0.17 -3.05 -4.43
CA ALA A 20 0.27 -1.80 -3.83
C ALA A 20 1.48 -1.28 -4.61
N THR A 21 1.46 -0.01 -4.96
CA THR A 21 2.59 0.69 -5.58
C THR A 21 2.95 1.89 -4.72
N PHE A 22 4.20 1.95 -4.26
CA PHE A 22 4.73 3.08 -3.52
C PHE A 22 5.80 3.80 -4.34
N ASP A 23 5.54 5.05 -4.68
CA ASP A 23 6.51 5.93 -5.32
C ASP A 23 7.42 6.53 -4.24
N GLN A 24 8.70 6.15 -4.24
CA GLN A 24 9.67 6.64 -3.25
C GLN A 24 10.06 8.11 -3.48
N SER A 25 9.87 8.65 -4.69
CA SER A 25 10.17 10.04 -4.99
C SER A 25 9.07 10.97 -4.51
N THR A 26 7.80 10.56 -4.60
CA THR A 26 6.66 11.38 -4.18
C THR A 26 6.05 10.94 -2.85
N GLY A 27 6.43 9.79 -2.31
CA GLY A 27 5.81 9.14 -1.16
C GLY A 27 4.38 8.67 -1.39
N ARG A 28 3.93 8.57 -2.65
CA ARG A 28 2.54 8.23 -2.97
C ARG A 28 2.34 6.73 -2.90
N LEU A 29 1.34 6.30 -2.15
CA LEU A 29 0.87 4.91 -2.13
C LEU A 29 -0.39 4.77 -2.98
N ARG A 30 -0.43 3.77 -3.86
CA ARG A 30 -1.58 3.48 -4.72
C ARG A 30 -1.94 2.01 -4.62
N ILE A 31 -3.21 1.73 -4.32
CA ILE A 31 -3.76 0.39 -4.25
C ILE A 31 -4.67 0.15 -5.45
N SER A 32 -4.48 -0.97 -6.14
CA SER A 32 -5.24 -1.30 -7.34
C SER A 32 -5.57 -2.79 -7.44
N GLU A 33 -6.73 -3.10 -8.00
CA GLU A 33 -7.17 -4.45 -8.38
C GLU A 33 -7.13 -4.54 -9.91
N GLY A 34 -6.14 -5.27 -10.45
CA GLY A 34 -5.86 -5.26 -11.88
C GLY A 34 -5.60 -3.84 -12.41
N ALA A 35 -6.44 -3.37 -13.34
CA ALA A 35 -6.36 -2.02 -13.91
C ALA A 35 -7.11 -0.95 -13.08
N LYS A 36 -7.95 -1.35 -12.12
CA LYS A 36 -8.80 -0.44 -11.34
C LYS A 36 -8.04 0.06 -10.11
N VAL A 37 -8.00 1.37 -9.91
CA VAL A 37 -7.50 1.96 -8.65
C VAL A 37 -8.59 1.86 -7.60
N LEU A 38 -8.27 1.24 -6.48
CA LEU A 38 -9.17 1.19 -5.33
C LEU A 38 -9.06 2.48 -4.52
N HIS A 39 -7.84 2.88 -4.16
CA HIS A 39 -7.58 4.17 -3.52
C HIS A 39 -6.11 4.58 -3.68
N SER A 40 -5.79 5.83 -3.35
CA SER A 40 -4.41 6.30 -3.24
C SER A 40 -4.23 7.24 -2.05
N LEU A 41 -3.13 7.09 -1.34
CA LEU A 41 -2.72 7.94 -0.23
C LEU A 41 -1.50 8.77 -0.62
N LEU A 42 -1.50 10.03 -0.21
CA LEU A 42 -0.37 10.94 -0.33
C LEU A 42 0.32 11.08 1.03
N PRO A 43 1.55 11.61 1.08
CA PRO A 43 2.16 11.99 2.35
C PRO A 43 1.33 13.06 3.10
N PRO A 44 1.29 13.00 4.45
CA PRO A 44 1.96 12.04 5.32
C PRO A 44 1.18 10.72 5.52
N ASP A 45 -0.09 10.66 5.08
CA ASP A 45 -0.99 9.53 5.35
C ASP A 45 -0.44 8.20 4.84
N SER A 46 0.16 8.19 3.65
CA SER A 46 0.81 7.00 3.10
C SER A 46 1.93 6.47 3.99
N TRP A 47 2.76 7.35 4.57
CA TRP A 47 3.85 6.98 5.45
C TRP A 47 3.34 6.47 6.79
N VAL A 48 2.38 7.17 7.40
CA VAL A 48 1.76 6.76 8.67
C VAL A 48 1.10 5.40 8.52
N ALA A 49 0.36 5.19 7.43
CA ALA A 49 -0.35 3.94 7.17
C ALA A 49 0.62 2.75 7.04
N ILE A 50 1.77 2.94 6.37
CA ILE A 50 2.78 1.88 6.25
C ILE A 50 3.53 1.69 7.58
N ALA A 51 3.93 2.78 8.24
CA ALA A 51 4.62 2.73 9.53
C ALA A 51 3.78 2.02 10.62
N SER A 52 2.46 2.12 10.53
CA SER A 52 1.53 1.46 11.47
C SER A 52 1.55 -0.06 11.37
N VAL A 53 1.98 -0.63 10.24
CA VAL A 53 1.96 -2.08 9.98
C VAL A 53 3.35 -2.67 9.81
N SER A 54 4.33 -1.86 9.41
CA SER A 54 5.73 -2.29 9.27
C SER A 54 6.51 -1.98 10.53
N GLN A 55 7.23 -2.97 11.08
CA GLN A 55 8.27 -2.72 12.10
C GLN A 55 9.59 -2.19 11.47
N SER A 56 9.53 -1.72 10.21
CA SER A 56 10.70 -1.35 9.42
C SER A 56 11.24 0.03 9.84
N SER A 57 12.57 0.14 9.84
CA SER A 57 13.36 1.28 10.35
C SER A 57 13.17 2.62 9.61
N GLY A 58 12.34 2.65 8.56
CA GLY A 58 12.16 3.80 7.67
C GLY A 58 10.91 4.65 7.92
N TRP A 59 10.14 4.45 9.01
CA TRP A 59 8.93 5.23 9.32
C TRP A 59 7.94 5.34 8.13
N GLY A 60 7.80 4.28 7.34
CA GLY A 60 6.92 4.25 6.16
C GLY A 60 7.39 5.08 4.95
N THR A 61 8.55 5.74 5.01
CA THR A 61 9.11 6.55 3.91
C THR A 61 9.87 5.73 2.86
N ARG A 62 10.40 4.57 3.27
CA ARG A 62 11.14 3.61 2.41
C ARG A 62 10.65 2.18 2.65
N PRO A 63 9.41 1.87 2.29
CA PRO A 63 8.87 0.53 2.50
C PRO A 63 9.51 -0.47 1.55
N SER A 64 9.71 -1.69 2.04
CA SER A 64 10.03 -2.85 1.21
C SER A 64 8.76 -3.45 0.60
N GLU A 65 8.92 -4.36 -0.37
CA GLU A 65 7.80 -5.14 -0.90
C GLU A 65 7.08 -5.93 0.19
N ALA A 66 7.81 -6.45 1.18
CA ALA A 66 7.24 -7.15 2.32
C ALA A 66 6.36 -6.22 3.18
N ASP A 67 6.81 -5.00 3.45
CA ASP A 67 6.05 -4.00 4.21
C ASP A 67 4.73 -3.64 3.50
N LEU A 68 4.79 -3.43 2.18
CA LEU A 68 3.59 -3.19 1.37
C LEU A 68 2.66 -4.42 1.32
N GLY A 69 3.21 -5.63 1.32
CA GLY A 69 2.44 -6.86 1.38
C GLY A 69 1.72 -7.05 2.72
N VAL A 70 2.32 -6.65 3.84
CA VAL A 70 1.66 -6.61 5.15
C VAL A 70 0.57 -5.54 5.15
N TYR A 71 0.88 -4.34 4.66
CA TYR A 71 -0.10 -3.26 4.52
C TYR A 71 -1.33 -3.67 3.71
N LEU A 72 -1.14 -4.29 2.55
CA LEU A 72 -2.23 -4.77 1.71
C LEU A 72 -3.13 -5.76 2.45
N ARG A 73 -2.55 -6.74 3.14
CA ARG A 73 -3.32 -7.71 3.92
C ARG A 73 -4.08 -7.03 5.05
N CYS A 74 -3.45 -6.14 5.81
CA CYS A 74 -4.12 -5.38 6.86
C CYS A 74 -5.26 -4.51 6.30
N CYS A 75 -5.03 -3.76 5.22
CA CYS A 75 -6.02 -2.88 4.61
C CYS A 75 -7.25 -3.67 4.14
N MET A 76 -7.05 -4.85 3.56
CA MET A 76 -8.13 -5.68 3.01
C MET A 76 -8.81 -6.54 4.09
N SER A 77 -8.07 -7.03 5.09
CA SER A 77 -8.65 -7.71 6.26
C SER A 77 -9.42 -6.76 7.18
N LEU A 78 -9.04 -5.48 7.21
CA LEU A 78 -9.76 -4.41 7.90
C LEU A 78 -10.81 -3.74 7.01
N GLN A 79 -11.20 -4.33 5.87
CA GLN A 79 -12.44 -3.94 5.22
C GLN A 79 -13.59 -4.66 5.93
N PRO A 80 -14.31 -4.03 6.88
CA PRO A 80 -15.65 -4.47 7.18
C PRO A 80 -16.41 -4.36 5.86
N SER A 81 -16.89 -5.50 5.38
CA SER A 81 -17.82 -5.63 4.27
C SER A 81 -18.86 -4.52 4.30
N ALA A 82 -18.69 -3.50 3.46
CA ALA A 82 -19.61 -2.37 3.34
C ALA A 82 -19.84 -1.59 4.66
N LEU A 83 -19.80 -0.27 4.57
CA LEU A 83 -20.80 0.49 5.33
C LEU A 83 -22.16 0.10 4.74
N ALA A 84 -22.71 -1.02 5.21
CA ALA A 84 -24.14 -1.21 5.25
C ALA A 84 -24.66 -0.26 6.34
N CYS A 85 -25.69 0.50 5.94
CA CYS A 85 -26.44 1.56 6.64
C CYS A 85 -26.05 2.97 6.21
#